data_AF-A0A7V9IP67-F1
#
_entry.id   AF-A0A7V9IP67-F1
#
_cell.length_a   1.000
_cell.length_b   1.000
_cell.length_c   1.000
_cell.angle_alpha   90.00
_cell.angle_beta   90.00
_cell.angle_gamma   90.00
#
_symmetry.space_group_name_H-M   'P 1'
#
loop_
_entity.id
_entity.type
_entity.pdbx_description
1 polymer ?
#
loop_
_entity_poly.entity_id
_entity_poly.type
_entity_poly.pdbx_seq_one_letter_code
_entity_poly.pdbx_strand_id
1 'polypeptide(L)'
;MATASAQPSLQVGSKRFTESYILGEIIRRTAQGAETTAVHQRGMGNTAILLNALESRSIDVYPEYTGTIAREILKLPDVPPLAELNTRLAPRGLAVAVPLGLTTATRLQCAPAMHAKKASRGFRT
;
A
#
# COMPACT_ATOMS: atom_id res chain seq x y z
N MET A 1 -0.58 -40.18 -15.79
CA MET A 1 0.11 -39.17 -14.96
C MET A 1 -0.81 -37.96 -14.89
N ALA A 2 -1.35 -37.62 -13.72
CA ALA A 2 -2.19 -36.45 -13.56
C ALA A 2 -1.31 -35.21 -13.47
N THR A 3 -1.46 -34.27 -14.41
CA THR A 3 -0.88 -32.94 -14.30
C THR A 3 -1.61 -32.21 -13.18
N ALA A 4 -0.94 -32.00 -12.04
CA ALA A 4 -1.46 -31.10 -11.01
C ALA A 4 -1.57 -29.71 -11.62
N SER A 5 -2.80 -29.23 -11.85
CA SER A 5 -3.02 -27.82 -12.19
C SER A 5 -2.56 -27.00 -11.00
N ALA A 6 -1.44 -26.27 -11.14
CA ALA A 6 -1.02 -25.32 -10.13
C ALA A 6 -2.20 -24.39 -9.87
N GLN A 7 -2.69 -24.38 -8.63
CA GLN A 7 -3.73 -23.44 -8.23
C GLN A 7 -3.23 -22.03 -8.55
N PRO A 8 -4.01 -21.18 -9.24
CA PRO A 8 -3.59 -19.82 -9.48
C PRO A 8 -3.29 -19.16 -8.14
N SER A 9 -2.07 -18.62 -8.04
CA SER A 9 -1.57 -17.95 -6.84
C SER A 9 -1.50 -16.45 -7.12
N LEU A 10 -2.37 -15.69 -6.47
CA LEU A 10 -2.32 -14.23 -6.49
C LEU A 10 -1.01 -13.74 -5.88
N GLN A 11 -0.24 -12.97 -6.63
CA GLN A 11 1.01 -12.36 -6.22
C GLN A 11 0.76 -10.94 -5.70
N VAL A 12 0.84 -10.76 -4.38
CA VAL A 12 0.64 -9.47 -3.72
C VAL A 12 1.98 -8.84 -3.40
N GLY A 13 2.27 -7.66 -3.94
CA GLY A 13 3.46 -6.88 -3.60
C GLY A 13 3.23 -5.89 -2.46
N SER A 14 4.30 -5.51 -1.77
CA SER A 14 4.30 -4.33 -0.89
C SER A 14 5.60 -3.54 -0.91
N LYS A 15 5.47 -2.23 -0.68
CA LYS A 15 6.57 -1.29 -0.55
C LYS A 15 7.31 -1.49 0.78
N ARG A 16 8.52 -0.93 0.88
CA ARG A 16 9.35 -0.97 2.11
C ARG A 16 8.88 0.01 3.21
N PHE A 17 7.59 0.01 3.52
CA PHE A 17 7.03 0.77 4.64
C PHE A 17 5.92 -0.01 5.35
N THR A 18 5.76 0.26 6.65
CA THR A 18 4.94 -0.55 7.57
C THR A 18 3.50 -0.74 7.12
N GLU A 19 2.82 0.33 6.74
CA GLU A 19 1.42 0.25 6.28
C GLU A 19 1.28 -0.59 5.01
N SER A 20 2.23 -0.53 4.06
CA SER A 20 2.20 -1.38 2.86
C SER A 20 2.30 -2.86 3.22
N TYR A 21 3.09 -3.21 4.24
CA TYR A 21 3.15 -4.58 4.74
C TYR A 21 1.81 -5.03 5.33
N ILE A 22 1.16 -4.17 6.10
CA ILE A 22 -0.13 -4.50 6.72
C ILE A 22 -1.19 -4.68 5.64
N LEU A 23 -1.31 -3.73 4.71
CA LEU A 23 -2.29 -3.78 3.63
C LEU A 23 -2.04 -4.94 2.67
N GLY A 24 -0.79 -5.22 2.31
CA GLY A 24 -0.45 -6.38 1.49
C GLY A 24 -0.82 -7.71 2.17
N GLU A 25 -0.63 -7.83 3.48
CA GLU A 25 -1.03 -9.01 4.23
C GLU A 25 -2.56 -9.14 4.35
N ILE A 26 -3.27 -8.02 4.49
CA ILE A 26 -4.75 -8.01 4.45
C ILE A 26 -5.22 -8.51 3.09
N ILE A 27 -4.71 -7.97 1.98
CA ILE A 27 -5.06 -8.42 0.62
C ILE A 27 -4.80 -9.92 0.47
N ARG A 28 -3.62 -10.40 0.89
CA ARG A 28 -3.27 -11.83 0.83
C ARG A 28 -4.28 -12.69 1.57
N ARG A 29 -4.65 -12.31 2.80
CA ARG A 29 -5.61 -13.06 3.63
C ARG A 29 -7.03 -13.00 3.08
N THR A 30 -7.45 -11.85 2.57
CA THR A 30 -8.80 -11.68 1.98
C THR A 30 -8.96 -12.45 0.67
N ALA A 31 -7.89 -12.53 -0.13
CA ALA A 31 -7.90 -13.29 -1.38
C ALA A 31 -7.76 -14.81 -1.16
N GLN A 32 -7.34 -15.25 0.02
CA GLN A 32 -7.19 -16.66 0.33
C GLN A 32 -8.56 -17.31 0.53
N GLY A 33 -8.92 -18.24 -0.36
CA GLY A 33 -10.18 -18.98 -0.34
C GLY A 33 -9.98 -20.46 -0.66
N ALA A 34 -11.07 -21.22 -0.81
CA ALA A 34 -11.02 -22.66 -1.08
C ALA A 34 -10.32 -23.02 -2.42
N GLU A 35 -10.32 -22.10 -3.38
CA GLU A 35 -9.81 -22.33 -4.74
C GLU A 35 -8.74 -21.32 -5.19
N THR A 36 -8.35 -20.38 -4.31
CA THR A 36 -7.38 -19.33 -4.63
C THR A 36 -6.33 -19.24 -3.54
N THR A 37 -5.08 -19.35 -3.95
CA THR A 37 -3.92 -19.12 -3.07
C THR A 37 -3.40 -17.70 -3.27
N ALA A 38 -2.75 -17.14 -2.25
CA ALA A 38 -2.16 -15.81 -2.34
C ALA A 38 -0.82 -15.77 -1.60
N VAL A 39 0.19 -15.18 -2.25
CA VAL A 39 1.55 -15.01 -1.73
C VAL A 39 1.84 -13.52 -1.61
N HIS A 40 2.38 -13.11 -0.45
CA HIS A 40 2.74 -11.72 -0.21
C HIS A 40 4.26 -11.53 -0.28
N GLN A 41 4.71 -10.87 -1.34
CA GLN A 41 6.08 -10.46 -1.58
C GLN A 41 6.35 -9.14 -0.87
N ARG A 42 6.94 -9.23 0.33
CA ARG A 42 7.16 -8.07 1.21
C ARG A 42 8.40 -7.28 0.83
N GLY A 43 8.28 -5.95 0.89
CA GLY A 43 9.45 -5.06 0.95
C GLY A 43 10.25 -5.02 -0.35
N MET A 44 9.56 -5.11 -1.49
CA MET A 44 10.18 -5.17 -2.81
C MET A 44 10.89 -3.86 -3.18
N GLY A 45 10.45 -2.71 -2.64
CA GLY A 45 11.07 -1.41 -2.89
C GLY A 45 10.11 -0.25 -2.74
N ASN A 46 10.31 0.78 -3.57
CA ASN A 46 9.45 1.96 -3.68
C ASN A 46 8.52 1.85 -4.90
N THR A 47 7.71 2.88 -5.16
CA THR A 47 6.71 2.95 -6.25
C THR A 47 7.21 2.39 -7.58
N ALA A 48 8.37 2.86 -8.06
CA ALA A 48 8.90 2.46 -9.37
C ALA A 48 9.20 0.96 -9.48
N ILE A 49 9.69 0.32 -8.41
CA ILE A 49 10.00 -1.12 -8.41
C ILE A 49 8.70 -1.93 -8.46
N LEU A 50 7.70 -1.56 -7.67
CA LEU A 50 6.41 -2.24 -7.64
C LEU A 50 5.64 -2.03 -8.94
N LEU A 51 5.71 -0.84 -9.53
CA LEU A 51 5.11 -0.53 -10.83
C LEU A 51 5.72 -1.39 -11.94
N ASN A 52 7.05 -1.48 -12.01
CA ASN A 52 7.72 -2.35 -12.97
C ASN A 52 7.34 -3.82 -12.75
N ALA A 53 7.26 -4.27 -11.49
CA ALA A 53 6.85 -5.64 -11.17
C ALA A 53 5.39 -5.92 -11.57
N LEU A 54 4.50 -4.94 -11.47
CA LEU A 54 3.12 -5.04 -11.91
C LEU A 54 3.03 -5.10 -13.44
N GLU A 55 3.75 -4.23 -14.15
CA GLU A 55 3.79 -4.20 -15.62
C GLU A 55 4.44 -5.45 -16.21
N SER A 56 5.44 -6.02 -15.53
CA SER A 56 6.08 -7.29 -15.92
C SER A 56 5.32 -8.54 -15.49
N ARG A 57 4.18 -8.38 -14.79
CA ARG A 57 3.39 -9.49 -14.19
C ARG A 57 4.17 -10.35 -13.18
N SER A 58 5.17 -9.78 -12.51
CA SER A 58 5.84 -10.41 -11.36
C SER A 58 5.00 -10.31 -10.09
N ILE A 59 4.09 -9.34 -10.04
CA ILE A 59 3.00 -9.22 -9.06
C ILE A 59 1.70 -8.87 -9.78
N ASP A 60 0.57 -9.20 -9.16
CA ASP A 60 -0.78 -8.93 -9.69
C ASP A 60 -1.41 -7.69 -9.05
N VAL A 61 -1.04 -7.39 -7.80
CA VAL A 61 -1.61 -6.27 -7.05
C VAL A 61 -0.64 -5.78 -5.99
N TYR A 62 -0.66 -4.47 -5.70
CA TYR A 62 -0.02 -3.90 -4.52
C TYR A 62 -0.80 -2.68 -3.99
N PRO A 63 -0.71 -2.35 -2.69
CA PRO A 63 -1.32 -1.14 -2.15
C PRO A 63 -0.61 0.13 -2.65
N GLU A 64 -1.37 1.05 -3.22
CA GLU A 64 -0.88 2.36 -3.66
C GLU A 64 -1.84 3.49 -3.32
N TYR A 65 -1.29 4.67 -3.06
CA TYR A 65 -2.04 5.89 -2.82
C TYR A 65 -2.36 6.59 -4.13
N THR A 66 -3.60 7.04 -4.28
CA THR A 66 -4.06 7.82 -5.46
C THR A 66 -3.20 9.06 -5.71
N GLY A 67 -2.69 9.70 -4.65
CA GLY A 67 -1.74 10.82 -4.76
C GLY A 67 -0.42 10.40 -5.41
N THR A 68 0.15 9.26 -5.03
CA THR A 68 1.35 8.70 -5.66
C THR A 68 1.09 8.30 -7.11
N ILE A 69 -0.06 7.68 -7.40
CA ILE A 69 -0.48 7.37 -8.78
C ILE A 69 -0.51 8.64 -9.63
N ALA A 70 -1.19 9.68 -9.16
CA ALA A 70 -1.32 10.93 -9.90
C ALA A 70 0.06 11.59 -10.14
N ARG A 71 0.87 11.75 -9.10
CA ARG A 71 2.11 12.54 -9.15
C ARG A 71 3.31 11.79 -9.71
N GLU A 72 3.51 10.54 -9.28
CA GLU A 72 4.71 9.78 -9.63
C GLU A 72 4.50 8.95 -10.89
N ILE A 73 3.33 8.35 -11.06
CA ILE A 73 3.03 7.40 -12.15
C ILE A 73 2.48 8.10 -13.39
N LEU A 74 1.48 8.98 -13.22
CA LEU A 74 0.81 9.68 -14.31
C LEU A 74 1.33 11.10 -14.57
N LYS A 75 2.21 11.61 -13.70
CA LYS A 75 2.83 12.95 -13.79
C LYS A 75 1.81 14.09 -13.89
N LEU A 76 0.70 14.00 -13.16
CA LEU A 76 -0.37 14.98 -13.14
C LEU A 76 -0.10 16.14 -12.15
N PRO A 77 -0.60 17.34 -12.46
CA PRO A 77 -0.46 18.51 -11.60
C PRO A 77 -1.42 18.53 -10.42
N ASP A 78 -2.41 17.62 -10.36
CA ASP A 78 -3.36 17.43 -9.26
C ASP A 78 -3.78 15.96 -9.18
N VAL A 79 -4.52 15.59 -8.11
CA VAL A 79 -5.08 14.25 -7.95
C VAL A 79 -6.52 14.26 -8.47
N PRO A 80 -6.80 13.75 -9.68
CA PRO A 80 -8.15 13.75 -10.23
C PRO A 80 -9.02 12.66 -9.57
N PRO A 81 -10.34 12.66 -9.82
CA PRO A 81 -11.24 11.62 -9.36
C PRO A 81 -10.80 10.22 -9.84
N LEU A 82 -11.18 9.19 -9.08
CA LEU A 82 -10.80 7.79 -9.34
C LEU A 82 -11.13 7.31 -10.76
N ALA A 83 -12.30 7.71 -11.29
CA ALA A 83 -12.71 7.36 -12.65
C ALA A 83 -11.73 7.89 -13.71
N GLU A 84 -11.23 9.12 -13.52
CA GLU A 84 -10.24 9.71 -14.42
C GLU A 84 -8.87 9.04 -14.25
N LEU A 85 -8.45 8.73 -13.02
CA LEU A 85 -7.23 7.95 -12.77
C LEU A 85 -7.27 6.62 -13.53
N ASN A 86 -8.37 5.87 -13.43
CA ASN A 86 -8.55 4.59 -14.12
C ASN A 86 -8.57 4.74 -15.65
N THR A 87 -9.21 5.80 -16.17
CA THR A 87 -9.19 6.10 -17.61
C THR A 87 -7.76 6.33 -18.11
N ARG A 88 -6.92 7.03 -17.33
CA ARG A 88 -5.53 7.31 -17.69
C ARG A 88 -4.59 6.12 -17.49
N LEU A 89 -4.92 5.19 -16.60
CA LEU A 89 -4.16 3.95 -16.37
C LEU A 89 -4.48 2.85 -17.38
N ALA A 90 -5.69 2.84 -17.94
CA ALA A 90 -6.17 1.82 -18.88
C ALA A 90 -5.24 1.56 -20.09
N PRO A 91 -4.61 2.56 -20.74
CA PRO A 91 -3.66 2.32 -21.83
C PRO A 91 -2.42 1.50 -21.43
N ARG A 92 -2.10 1.42 -20.14
CA ARG A 92 -1.01 0.62 -19.58
C ARG A 92 -1.47 -0.76 -19.08
N GLY A 93 -2.77 -1.07 -19.23
CA GLY A 93 -3.36 -2.29 -18.67
C GLY A 93 -3.46 -2.28 -17.14
N LEU A 94 -3.41 -1.09 -16.53
CA LEU A 94 -3.45 -0.92 -15.07
C LEU A 94 -4.79 -0.34 -14.64
N ALA A 95 -5.22 -0.65 -13.42
CA ALA A 95 -6.40 -0.07 -12.80
C ALA A 95 -6.27 -0.02 -11.27
N VAL A 96 -6.90 0.98 -10.66
CA VAL A 96 -7.16 1.02 -9.22
C VAL A 96 -8.43 0.22 -8.96
N ALA A 97 -8.26 -0.96 -8.36
CA ALA A 97 -9.33 -1.93 -8.18
C ALA A 97 -10.31 -1.58 -7.05
N VAL A 98 -9.80 -1.16 -5.88
CA VAL A 98 -10.63 -0.85 -4.70
C VAL A 98 -10.04 0.35 -3.94
N PRO A 99 -10.78 1.46 -3.76
CA PRO A 99 -10.34 2.54 -2.91
C PRO A 99 -10.46 2.12 -1.43
N LEU A 100 -9.33 2.03 -0.72
CA LEU A 100 -9.31 1.67 0.71
C LEU A 100 -9.62 2.85 1.65
N GLY A 101 -9.80 4.07 1.13
CA GLY A 101 -10.14 5.26 1.92
C GLY A 101 -9.01 5.81 2.82
N LEU A 102 -7.80 5.26 2.70
CA LEU A 102 -6.63 5.68 3.48
C LEU A 102 -5.90 6.83 2.77
N THR A 103 -6.13 8.07 3.19
CA THR A 103 -5.38 9.23 2.69
C THR A 103 -4.21 9.56 3.61
N THR A 104 -2.98 9.45 3.13
CA THR A 104 -1.79 9.97 3.83
C THR A 104 -1.61 11.46 3.53
N ALA A 105 -2.57 12.30 3.88
CA ALA A 105 -2.31 13.74 3.99
C ALA A 105 -1.53 13.95 5.29
N THR A 106 -0.38 14.62 5.20
CA THR A 106 0.55 14.98 6.29
C THR A 106 -0.08 14.89 7.69
N ARG A 107 0.21 13.79 8.41
CA ARG A 107 -0.25 13.61 9.79
C ARG A 107 0.83 14.17 10.72
N LEU A 108 0.67 15.41 11.18
CA LEU A 108 1.49 15.95 12.27
C LEU A 108 1.07 15.24 13.56
N GLN A 109 1.91 14.31 14.04
CA GLN A 109 1.69 13.63 15.30
C GLN A 109 2.21 14.53 16.44
N CYS A 110 1.34 15.28 17.11
CA CYS A 110 1.70 15.92 18.37
C CYS A 110 1.75 14.83 19.47
N ALA A 111 2.86 14.74 20.19
CA ALA A 111 2.93 13.91 21.40
C ALA A 111 1.90 14.42 22.44
N PRO A 112 1.25 13.56 23.23
CA PRO A 112 0.59 14.03 24.44
C PRO A 112 1.66 14.68 25.33
N ALA A 113 1.39 15.88 25.81
CA ALA A 113 2.31 16.68 26.62
C ALA A 113 3.00 15.82 27.68
N MET A 114 4.34 15.82 27.65
CA MET A 114 5.14 15.17 28.68
C MET A 114 4.72 15.68 30.06
N HIS A 115 4.43 14.72 30.95
CA HIS A 115 4.19 14.92 32.38
C HIS A 115 5.00 16.11 32.94
N ALA A 116 4.29 17.10 33.45
CA ALA A 116 4.90 18.17 34.22
C ALA A 116 5.70 17.56 35.39
N LYS A 117 7.03 17.65 35.34
CA LYS A 117 7.90 17.38 36.49
C LYS A 117 7.47 18.32 37.61
N LYS A 118 6.94 17.80 38.72
CA LYS A 118 6.92 18.55 39.98
C LYS A 118 8.37 18.82 40.36
N ALA A 119 8.73 20.09 40.32
CA ALA A 119 10.02 20.58 40.81
C ALA A 119 10.14 20.24 42.30
N SER A 120 11.22 19.55 42.66
CA SER A 120 11.70 19.52 44.03
C SER A 120 12.12 20.94 44.42
N ARG A 121 11.47 21.51 45.44
CA ARG A 121 12.02 22.59 46.25
C ARG A 121 11.93 22.16 47.70
N GLY A 122 13.06 21.73 48.26
CA GLY A 122 13.23 21.73 49.70
C GLY A 122 13.57 23.15 50.15
N PHE A 123 12.94 23.61 51.24
CA PHE A 123 13.57 24.50 52.21
C PHE A 123 12.71 24.66 53.48
N ARG A 124 13.31 24.26 54.61
CA ARG A 124 13.22 24.74 56.02
C ARG A 124 11.88 25.25 56.56
N THR A 125 11.50 24.69 57.70
CA THR A 125 11.67 25.34 59.02
C THR A 125 12.24 24.34 60.00
#